data_AF-A0A3N7FH84-F1
#
_entry.id   AF-A0A3N7FH84-F1
#
_cell.length_a   1.000
_cell.length_b   1.000
_cell.length_c   1.000
_cell.angle_alpha   90.00
_cell.angle_beta   90.00
_cell.angle_gamma   90.00
#
_symmetry.space_group_name_H-M   'P 1'
#
loop_
_entity.id
_entity.type
_entity.pdbx_description
1 polymer ?
#
loop_
_entity_poly.entity_id
_entity_poly.type
_entity_poly.pdbx_seq_one_letter_code
_entity_poly.pdbx_strand_id
1 'polypeptide(L)'
;MKNPRSALCKTSIMASSDIFKVFGDQLLDSTINAFDNLFLQLLLKASQGKRFVCEEADRALNAMVKSVTPLPLLNKLRPYVSHSNPRVRAKAAITISKSVSKMGLEGMNEFGLVSLVQMAADF
;
A
#
# COMPACT_ATOMS: atom_id res chain seq x y z
N MET A 1 -14.21 0.18 -6.18
CA MET A 1 -14.19 0.12 -4.69
C MET A 1 -15.01 1.21 -3.98
N LYS A 2 -15.60 2.20 -4.67
CA LYS A 2 -16.36 3.29 -4.03
C LYS A 2 -17.83 2.96 -3.74
N ASN A 3 -18.21 1.67 -3.71
CA ASN A 3 -19.61 1.27 -3.53
C ASN A 3 -20.04 1.32 -2.04
N PRO A 4 -21.23 1.85 -1.72
CA PRO A 4 -21.72 1.89 -0.33
C PRO A 4 -22.06 0.49 0.24
N ARG A 5 -22.31 -0.51 -0.61
CA ARG A 5 -22.58 -1.89 -0.20
C ARG A 5 -21.29 -2.58 0.20
N SER A 6 -21.21 -2.95 1.48
CA SER A 6 -20.02 -3.58 2.08
C SER A 6 -19.62 -4.89 1.39
N ALA A 7 -20.58 -5.71 0.96
CA ALA A 7 -20.31 -6.99 0.30
C ALA A 7 -19.57 -6.80 -1.04
N LEU A 8 -20.08 -5.95 -1.93
CA LEU A 8 -19.44 -5.67 -3.21
C LEU A 8 -18.06 -5.01 -3.02
N CYS A 9 -17.96 -4.07 -2.07
CA CYS A 9 -16.68 -3.46 -1.74
C CYS A 9 -15.65 -4.52 -1.29
N LYS A 10 -16.07 -5.48 -0.48
CA LYS A 10 -15.21 -6.57 -0.01
C LYS A 10 -14.74 -7.45 -1.17
N THR A 11 -15.65 -7.88 -2.05
CA THR A 11 -15.29 -8.69 -3.22
C THR A 11 -14.29 -7.97 -4.13
N SER A 12 -14.45 -6.66 -4.35
CA SER A 12 -13.47 -5.88 -5.11
C SER A 12 -12.08 -5.85 -4.43
N ILE A 13 -12.04 -5.75 -3.10
CA ILE A 13 -10.78 -5.78 -2.34
C ILE A 13 -10.12 -7.16 -2.45
N MET A 14 -10.89 -8.24 -2.33
CA MET A 14 -10.39 -9.61 -2.49
C MET A 14 -9.78 -9.81 -3.89
N ALA A 15 -10.48 -9.38 -4.95
CA ALA A 15 -9.96 -9.42 -6.31
C ALA A 15 -8.67 -8.60 -6.47
N SER A 16 -8.54 -7.47 -5.77
CA SER A 16 -7.30 -6.67 -5.76
C SER A 16 -6.14 -7.45 -5.16
N SER A 17 -6.38 -8.24 -4.10
CA SER A 17 -5.37 -9.12 -3.53
C SER A 17 -4.86 -10.14 -4.55
N ASP A 18 -5.75 -10.71 -5.37
CA ASP A 18 -5.37 -11.69 -6.38
C ASP A 18 -4.62 -11.04 -7.55
N ILE A 19 -5.03 -9.83 -7.96
CA ILE A 19 -4.29 -9.01 -8.93
C ILE A 19 -2.85 -8.78 -8.44
N PHE A 20 -2.64 -8.39 -7.18
CA PHE A 20 -1.27 -8.21 -6.67
C PHE A 20 -0.45 -9.49 -6.71
N LYS A 21 -1.04 -10.63 -6.31
CA LYS A 21 -0.35 -11.93 -6.32
C LYS A 21 0.07 -12.36 -7.71
N VAL A 22 -0.75 -12.09 -8.73
CA VAL A 22 -0.53 -12.54 -10.10
C VAL A 22 0.43 -11.60 -10.83
N PHE A 23 0.23 -10.29 -10.73
CA PHE A 23 0.95 -9.32 -11.56
C PHE A 23 2.16 -8.69 -10.87
N GLY A 24 2.16 -8.59 -9.54
CA GLY A 24 3.30 -8.06 -8.77
C GLY A 24 3.85 -6.75 -9.33
N ASP A 25 5.14 -6.74 -9.67
CA ASP A 25 5.85 -5.59 -10.23
C ASP A 25 5.30 -5.12 -11.58
N GLN A 26 4.68 -5.99 -12.39
CA GLN A 26 4.09 -5.61 -13.68
C GLN A 26 2.96 -4.57 -13.53
N LEU A 27 2.38 -4.44 -12.33
CA LEU A 27 1.39 -3.40 -12.05
C LEU A 27 2.01 -2.00 -12.00
N LEU A 28 3.31 -1.91 -11.69
CA LEU A 28 4.03 -0.65 -11.57
C LEU A 28 4.39 -0.06 -12.93
N ASP A 29 4.56 -0.91 -13.95
CA ASP A 29 4.85 -0.52 -15.34
C ASP A 29 3.62 0.01 -16.09
N SER A 30 2.43 -0.08 -15.49
CA SER A 30 1.21 0.37 -16.16
C SER A 30 1.24 1.88 -16.41
N THR A 31 1.13 2.28 -17.69
CA THR A 31 1.12 3.68 -18.16
C THR A 31 -0.07 4.51 -17.65
N ILE A 32 -0.96 3.87 -16.89
CA ILE A 32 -2.16 4.45 -16.32
C ILE A 32 -1.96 4.49 -14.81
N ASN A 33 -2.40 5.57 -14.15
CA ASN A 33 -2.44 5.74 -12.69
C ASN A 33 -3.36 4.70 -11.97
N ALA A 34 -3.61 3.53 -12.56
CA ALA A 34 -4.47 2.48 -12.06
C ALA A 34 -3.91 1.90 -10.75
N PHE A 35 -2.60 1.63 -10.67
CA PHE A 35 -1.97 1.18 -9.44
C PHE A 35 -2.13 2.23 -8.34
N ASP A 36 -1.78 3.49 -8.63
CA ASP A 36 -1.85 4.58 -7.63
C ASP A 36 -3.28 4.79 -7.13
N ASN A 37 -4.26 4.74 -8.03
CA ASN A 37 -5.68 4.83 -7.66
C ASN A 37 -6.15 3.63 -6.83
N LEU A 38 -5.81 2.41 -7.26
CA LEU A 38 -6.16 1.19 -6.51
C LEU A 38 -5.56 1.24 -5.11
N PHE A 39 -4.29 1.63 -5.02
CA PHE A 39 -3.54 1.72 -3.80
C PHE A 39 -4.13 2.76 -2.83
N LEU A 40 -4.42 3.98 -3.31
CA LEU A 40 -5.13 5.00 -2.52
C LEU A 40 -6.49 4.48 -2.02
N GLN A 41 -7.25 3.79 -2.88
CA GLN A 41 -8.54 3.22 -2.45
C GLN A 41 -8.37 2.16 -1.36
N LEU A 42 -7.34 1.32 -1.41
CA LEU A 42 -7.05 0.36 -0.34
C LEU A 42 -6.69 1.06 0.97
N LEU A 43 -5.83 2.08 0.94
CA LEU A 43 -5.50 2.87 2.13
C LEU A 43 -6.73 3.53 2.76
N LEU A 44 -7.60 4.13 1.94
CA LEU A 44 -8.87 4.72 2.41
C LEU A 44 -9.79 3.66 3.02
N LYS A 45 -9.86 2.46 2.43
CA LYS A 45 -10.68 1.37 2.95
C LYS A 45 -10.10 0.73 4.20
N ALA A 46 -8.78 0.67 4.36
CA ALA A 46 -8.13 0.27 5.60
C ALA A 46 -8.29 1.33 6.70
N SER A 47 -8.56 2.59 6.35
CA SER A 47 -8.67 3.70 7.30
C SER A 47 -10.09 3.93 7.88
N GLN A 48 -11.07 3.14 7.46
CA GLN A 48 -12.47 3.31 7.84
C GLN A 48 -12.86 2.50 9.09
N GLY A 49 -13.94 2.87 9.77
CA GLY A 49 -14.40 2.21 11.00
C GLY A 49 -15.15 0.87 10.82
N LYS A 50 -15.46 0.47 9.58
CA LYS A 50 -16.15 -0.79 9.28
C LYS A 50 -15.15 -1.95 9.30
N ARG A 51 -15.01 -2.61 10.46
CA ARG A 51 -14.05 -3.69 10.74
C ARG A 51 -13.87 -4.69 9.59
N PHE A 52 -14.96 -5.26 9.08
CA PHE A 52 -14.92 -6.27 8.02
C PHE A 52 -14.28 -5.79 6.70
N VAL A 53 -14.51 -4.54 6.31
CA VAL A 53 -13.94 -3.98 5.07
C VAL A 53 -12.50 -3.52 5.32
N CYS A 54 -12.23 -2.97 6.50
CA CYS A 54 -10.88 -2.57 6.93
C CYS A 54 -9.92 -3.77 6.96
N GLU A 55 -10.31 -4.87 7.60
CA GLU A 55 -9.49 -6.07 7.71
C GLU A 55 -9.18 -6.68 6.33
N GLU A 56 -10.16 -6.66 5.41
CA GLU A 56 -9.90 -7.13 4.05
C GLU A 56 -8.95 -6.20 3.29
N ALA A 57 -9.08 -4.88 3.48
CA ALA A 57 -8.16 -3.93 2.87
C ALA A 57 -6.73 -4.11 3.40
N ASP A 58 -6.57 -4.34 4.71
CA ASP A 58 -5.27 -4.68 5.32
C ASP A 58 -4.69 -5.98 4.74
N ARG A 59 -5.52 -7.01 4.50
CA ARG A 59 -5.09 -8.24 3.83
C ARG A 59 -4.59 -7.99 2.41
N ALA A 60 -5.31 -7.19 1.63
CA ALA A 60 -4.91 -6.85 0.27
C ALA A 60 -3.62 -6.01 0.23
N LEU A 61 -3.47 -5.04 1.13
CA LEU A 61 -2.22 -4.28 1.32
C LEU A 61 -1.04 -5.21 1.65
N ASN A 62 -1.26 -6.21 2.50
CA ASN A 62 -0.23 -7.19 2.83
C ASN A 62 0.12 -8.09 1.64
N ALA A 63 -0.86 -8.48 0.82
CA ALA A 63 -0.59 -9.23 -0.41
C ALA A 63 0.25 -8.41 -1.40
N MET A 64 -0.06 -7.13 -1.56
CA MET A 64 0.74 -6.20 -2.36
C MET A 64 2.20 -6.14 -1.87
N VAL A 65 2.41 -5.92 -0.58
CA VAL A 65 3.77 -5.88 0.00
C VAL A 65 4.52 -7.19 -0.23
N LYS A 66 3.84 -8.34 -0.21
CA LYS A 66 4.46 -9.64 -0.47
C LYS A 66 4.85 -9.82 -1.94
N SER A 67 4.04 -9.35 -2.87
CA SER A 67 4.17 -9.63 -4.30
C SER A 67 4.91 -8.56 -5.11
N VAL A 68 5.13 -7.37 -4.54
CA VAL A 68 5.84 -6.26 -5.20
C VAL A 68 7.23 -6.09 -4.56
N THR A 69 8.23 -5.80 -5.39
CA THR A 69 9.60 -5.52 -4.96
C THR A 69 9.63 -4.26 -4.08
N PRO A 70 10.34 -4.29 -2.92
CA PRO A 70 10.27 -3.21 -1.93
C PRO A 70 10.66 -1.83 -2.46
N LEU A 71 11.75 -1.72 -3.21
CA LEU A 71 12.29 -0.42 -3.64
C LEU A 71 11.31 0.41 -4.48
N PRO A 72 10.73 -0.10 -5.59
CA PRO A 72 9.77 0.68 -6.36
C PRO A 72 8.44 0.87 -5.60
N LEU A 73 8.06 -0.07 -4.72
CA LEU A 73 6.88 0.11 -3.87
C LEU A 73 7.06 1.28 -2.88
N LEU A 74 8.23 1.45 -2.28
CA LEU A 74 8.52 2.58 -1.38
C LEU A 74 8.42 3.92 -2.11
N ASN A 75 8.86 4.00 -3.36
CA ASN A 75 8.68 5.21 -4.17
C ASN A 75 7.20 5.54 -4.37
N LYS A 76 6.35 4.53 -4.59
CA LYS A 76 4.89 4.71 -4.67
C LYS A 76 4.23 5.05 -3.33
N LEU A 77 4.80 4.61 -2.22
CA LEU A 77 4.30 4.86 -0.86
C LEU A 77 4.64 6.26 -0.33
N ARG A 78 5.75 6.84 -0.79
CA ARG A 78 6.28 8.12 -0.30
C ARG A 78 5.26 9.26 -0.25
N PRO A 79 4.37 9.48 -1.25
CA PRO A 79 3.41 10.58 -1.18
C PRO A 79 2.38 10.46 -0.05
N TYR A 80 2.20 9.28 0.55
CA TYR A 80 1.18 9.03 1.56
C TYR A 80 1.63 9.29 2.99
N VAL A 81 2.93 9.53 3.21
CA VAL A 81 3.44 9.90 4.54
C VAL A 81 2.93 11.27 4.98
N SER A 82 2.69 12.19 4.03
CA SER A 82 2.15 13.52 4.30
C SER A 82 0.64 13.64 3.97
N HIS A 83 -0.08 12.53 3.87
CA HIS A 83 -1.50 12.55 3.53
C HIS A 83 -2.33 13.29 4.61
N SER A 84 -3.31 14.10 4.21
CA SER A 84 -4.09 14.93 5.15
C SER A 84 -4.84 14.13 6.22
N ASN A 85 -5.34 12.94 5.87
CA ASN A 85 -6.01 12.03 6.81
C ASN A 85 -4.99 11.22 7.66
N PRO A 86 -4.95 11.37 8.99
CA PRO A 86 -4.00 10.67 9.87
C PRO A 86 -4.17 9.15 9.88
N ARG A 87 -5.37 8.63 9.66
CA ARG A 87 -5.60 7.18 9.57
C ARG A 87 -4.97 6.59 8.32
N VAL A 88 -4.99 7.35 7.22
CA VAL A 88 -4.29 6.96 5.98
C VAL A 88 -2.80 6.96 6.20
N ARG A 89 -2.25 7.98 6.87
CA ARG A 89 -0.82 8.02 7.24
C ARG A 89 -0.42 6.82 8.08
N ALA A 90 -1.19 6.48 9.11
CA ALA A 90 -0.93 5.30 9.93
C ALA A 90 -0.93 3.99 9.10
N LYS A 91 -1.86 3.84 8.15
CA LYS A 91 -1.89 2.67 7.26
C LYS A 91 -0.75 2.66 6.24
N ALA A 92 -0.34 3.83 5.75
CA ALA A 92 0.85 3.96 4.91
C ALA A 92 2.11 3.58 5.69
N ALA A 93 2.27 4.06 6.93
CA ALA A 93 3.40 3.73 7.82
C ALA A 93 3.55 2.22 8.04
N ILE A 94 2.44 1.54 8.34
CA ILE A 94 2.45 0.07 8.51
C ILE A 94 2.85 -0.63 7.20
N THR A 95 2.32 -0.18 6.06
CA THR A 95 2.66 -0.73 4.74
C THR A 95 4.13 -0.53 4.39
N ILE A 96 4.66 0.67 4.65
CA ILE A 96 6.07 1.04 4.46
C ILE A 96 6.96 0.17 5.36
N SER A 97 6.66 0.10 6.65
CA SER A 97 7.43 -0.73 7.60
C SER A 97 7.53 -2.17 7.12
N LYS A 98 6.41 -2.79 6.71
CA LYS A 98 6.41 -4.16 6.17
C LYS A 98 7.21 -4.30 4.88
N SER A 99 7.21 -3.28 4.02
CA SER A 99 7.99 -3.28 2.78
C SER A 99 9.49 -3.19 3.09
N VAL A 100 9.89 -2.27 3.97
CA VAL A 100 11.29 -2.13 4.44
C VAL A 100 11.77 -3.39 5.14
N SER A 101 10.94 -4.05 5.96
CA SER A 101 11.34 -5.31 6.63
C SER A 101 11.62 -6.48 5.67
N LYS A 102 11.15 -6.42 4.42
CA LYS A 102 11.50 -7.39 3.37
C LYS A 102 12.79 -7.03 2.63
N MET A 103 13.31 -5.83 2.84
CA MET A 103 14.47 -5.30 2.15
C MET A 103 15.75 -5.74 2.88
N GLY A 104 16.75 -6.17 2.12
CA GLY A 104 18.11 -6.36 2.65
C GLY A 104 18.83 -5.02 2.82
N LEU A 105 19.99 -5.03 3.49
CA LEU A 105 20.84 -3.84 3.66
C LEU A 105 21.17 -3.16 2.33
N GLU A 106 21.42 -3.93 1.28
CA GLU A 106 21.69 -3.42 -0.07
C GLU A 106 20.53 -2.57 -0.59
N GLY A 107 19.29 -3.08 -0.53
CA GLY A 107 18.12 -2.33 -0.96
C GLY A 107 17.85 -1.09 -0.10
N MET A 108 18.13 -1.16 1.20
CA MET A 108 17.98 0.00 2.09
C MET A 108 19.00 1.10 1.77
N ASN A 109 20.22 0.70 1.41
CA ASN A 109 21.26 1.62 0.94
C ASN A 109 20.91 2.21 -0.43
N GLU A 110 20.37 1.41 -1.35
CA GLU A 110 19.93 1.87 -2.66
C GLU A 110 18.78 2.88 -2.56
N PHE A 111 17.81 2.65 -1.68
CA PHE A 111 16.75 3.63 -1.41
C PHE A 111 17.28 4.88 -0.67
N GLY A 112 18.33 4.69 0.14
CA GLY A 112 18.97 5.70 0.95
C GLY A 112 18.49 5.70 2.40
N LEU A 113 19.40 5.43 3.34
CA LEU A 113 19.09 5.41 4.78
C LEU A 113 18.56 6.75 5.29
N VAL A 114 19.11 7.87 4.81
CA VAL A 114 18.61 9.21 5.13
C VAL A 114 17.18 9.39 4.63
N SER A 115 16.86 8.91 3.43
CA SER A 115 15.51 8.94 2.87
C SER A 115 14.52 8.13 3.71
N LEU A 116 14.93 6.95 4.21
CA LEU A 116 14.12 6.13 5.10
C LEU A 116 13.84 6.84 6.43
N VAL A 117 14.86 7.47 7.03
CA VAL A 117 14.71 8.22 8.29
C VAL A 117 13.80 9.42 8.09
N GLN A 118 13.97 10.18 7.00
CA GLN A 118 13.10 11.31 6.68
C GLN A 118 11.65 10.85 6.49
N MET A 119 11.44 9.77 5.73
CA MET A 119 10.10 9.21 5.52
C MET A 119 9.44 8.79 6.84
N ALA A 120 10.22 8.26 7.80
CA ALA A 120 9.73 7.90 9.12
C ALA A 120 9.39 9.13 9.99
N ALA A 121 10.09 10.24 9.81
CA ALA A 121 9.86 11.49 10.53
C ALA A 121 8.64 12.27 10.02
N ASP A 122 8.23 12.05 8.77
CA ASP A 122 7.19 12.84 8.08
C ASP A 122 5.73 12.37 8.35
N PHE A 123 5.50 11.37 9.22
CA PHE A 123 4.15 10.80 9.50
C PHE A 123 3.28 11.60 10.48
#